data_AF-A0A9W8MM05-F1
#
_entry.id   AF-A0A9W8MM05-F1
#
_cell.length_a   1.000
_cell.length_b   1.000
_cell.length_c   1.000
_cell.angle_alpha   90.00
_cell.angle_beta   90.00
_cell.angle_gamma   90.00
#
_symmetry.space_group_name_H-M   'P 1'
#
loop_
_entity.id
_entity.type
_entity.pdbx_description
1 polymer ?
#
loop_
_entity_poly.entity_id
_entity_poly.type
_entity_poly.pdbx_seq_one_letter_code
_entity_poly.pdbx_strand_id
1 'polypeptide(L)'
;MATTPSLCDQLVVQASAEAKIKLSILATTLVDALGGPAEFHARFTFPLVTSFQPNTNFADVLQPGTWTDDSSMTLSLARSIATHGFDEAHQLEAYANWYQKGELSAVGECFDIGITIRTALEIYIANRESPQKALEQIQGRLSKTSSAGNGSLMRVLPVGLAYWRDLEVARVYARRSSQTTHPTLLCLEACEVWTGAIATVMQQAVRVEGKGNTAPSTYSKLDLLQYIADFPYQTQELRQALAIPIDAPSFAPDVGGSADIARQREAYYKQYHPILRLIEQVKTASPPRISG
;
A
#
# COMPACT_ATOMS: atom_id res chain seq x y z
N MET A 1 -21.36 -16.56 -16.68
CA MET A 1 -20.25 -15.88 -15.97
C MET A 1 -20.84 -14.64 -15.33
N ALA A 2 -20.65 -14.44 -14.02
CA ALA A 2 -21.11 -13.21 -13.39
C ALA A 2 -20.34 -12.03 -13.99
N THR A 3 -21.05 -11.05 -14.56
CA THR A 3 -20.44 -9.81 -15.04
C THR A 3 -19.83 -9.08 -13.86
N THR A 4 -18.53 -8.75 -13.92
CA THR A 4 -17.89 -7.93 -12.90
C THR A 4 -18.66 -6.60 -12.78
N PRO A 5 -19.08 -6.19 -11.57
CA PRO A 5 -19.79 -4.91 -11.40
C PRO A 5 -18.97 -3.74 -11.94
N SER A 6 -19.65 -2.68 -12.40
CA SER A 6 -18.99 -1.45 -12.84
C SER A 6 -18.16 -0.86 -11.69
N LEU A 7 -17.03 -0.20 -11.97
CA LEU A 7 -16.23 0.48 -10.96
C LEU A 7 -17.00 1.64 -10.31
N CYS A 8 -17.81 2.36 -11.09
CA CYS A 8 -18.66 3.45 -10.58
C CYS A 8 -19.78 2.95 -9.66
N ASP A 9 -20.18 1.68 -9.75
CA ASP A 9 -21.20 1.07 -8.89
C ASP A 9 -20.61 0.43 -7.61
N GLN A 10 -19.27 0.34 -7.52
CA GLN A 10 -18.57 -0.24 -6.38
C GLN A 10 -18.23 0.84 -5.35
N LEU A 11 -19.22 1.19 -4.54
CA LEU A 11 -19.14 2.24 -3.53
C LEU A 11 -18.36 1.82 -2.29
N VAL A 12 -17.75 2.80 -1.60
CA VAL A 12 -17.12 2.56 -0.31
C VAL A 12 -18.15 2.18 0.75
N VAL A 13 -17.87 1.10 1.47
CA VAL A 13 -18.70 0.69 2.62
C VAL A 13 -18.42 1.63 3.78
N GLN A 14 -19.42 2.33 4.28
CA GLN A 14 -19.24 3.24 5.42
C GLN A 14 -19.26 2.52 6.77
N ALA A 15 -18.40 2.92 7.71
CA ALA A 15 -18.33 2.39 9.07
C ALA A 15 -17.74 3.43 10.05
N SER A 16 -17.62 3.10 11.34
CA SER A 16 -16.89 3.94 12.29
C SER A 16 -15.40 3.98 11.96
N ALA A 17 -14.70 5.05 12.38
CA ALA A 17 -13.25 5.15 12.21
C ALA A 17 -12.53 3.97 12.87
N GLU A 18 -12.97 3.56 14.06
CA GLU A 18 -12.42 2.42 14.78
C GLU A 18 -12.52 1.13 13.96
N ALA A 19 -13.70 0.83 13.40
CA ALA A 19 -13.89 -0.35 12.58
C ALA A 19 -13.00 -0.33 11.34
N LYS A 20 -12.89 0.82 10.67
CA LYS A 20 -12.02 0.98 9.50
C LYS A 20 -10.55 0.75 9.84
N ILE A 21 -10.05 1.36 10.90
CA ILE A 21 -8.66 1.24 11.34
C ILE A 21 -8.35 -0.23 11.73
N LYS A 22 -9.15 -0.83 12.61
CA LYS A 22 -8.94 -2.22 13.06
C LYS A 22 -8.97 -3.22 11.92
N LEU A 23 -9.97 -3.12 11.04
CA LEU A 23 -10.10 -4.04 9.90
C LEU A 23 -9.01 -3.84 8.85
N SER A 24 -8.49 -2.62 8.68
CA SER A 24 -7.41 -2.38 7.72
C SER A 24 -6.09 -2.99 8.19
N ILE A 25 -5.74 -2.82 9.47
CA ILE A 25 -4.56 -3.46 10.05
C ILE A 25 -4.69 -4.98 10.03
N LEU A 26 -5.85 -5.52 10.42
CA LEU A 26 -6.12 -6.96 10.34
C LEU A 26 -6.00 -7.46 8.90
N ALA A 27 -6.62 -6.78 7.93
CA ALA A 27 -6.59 -7.18 6.53
C ALA A 27 -5.15 -7.23 5.99
N THR A 28 -4.30 -6.26 6.33
CA THR A 28 -2.86 -6.30 5.99
C THR A 28 -2.20 -7.57 6.49
N THR A 29 -2.40 -7.93 7.76
CA THR A 29 -1.80 -9.17 8.31
C THR A 29 -2.33 -10.45 7.66
N LEU A 30 -3.61 -10.46 7.26
CA LEU A 30 -4.20 -11.60 6.59
C LEU A 30 -3.68 -11.75 5.16
N VAL A 31 -3.53 -10.64 4.40
CA VAL A 31 -3.08 -10.73 3.00
C VAL A 31 -1.58 -11.01 2.88
N ASP A 32 -0.79 -10.54 3.84
CA ASP A 32 0.61 -10.91 4.01
C ASP A 32 0.72 -12.44 4.21
N ALA A 33 0.07 -12.98 5.25
CA ALA A 33 0.10 -14.43 5.53
C ALA A 33 -0.47 -15.30 4.38
N LEU A 34 -1.41 -14.76 3.60
CA LEU A 34 -1.96 -15.44 2.43
C LEU A 34 -0.98 -15.42 1.24
N GLY A 35 -0.23 -14.33 1.08
CA GLY A 35 0.71 -14.10 -0.02
C GLY A 35 2.07 -14.76 0.17
N GLY A 36 2.56 -14.86 1.41
CA GLY A 36 3.89 -15.38 1.74
C GLY A 36 4.25 -16.72 1.08
N PRO A 37 3.40 -17.76 1.15
CA PRO A 37 3.71 -19.06 0.52
C PRO A 37 3.90 -19.00 -1.01
N ALA A 38 3.28 -18.03 -1.69
CA ALA A 38 3.39 -17.85 -3.14
C ALA A 38 4.57 -16.96 -3.55
N GLU A 39 5.25 -16.35 -2.59
CA GLU A 39 6.43 -15.54 -2.85
C GLU A 39 7.53 -16.35 -3.55
N PHE A 40 8.33 -15.69 -4.39
CA PHE A 40 9.39 -16.27 -5.23
C PHE A 40 8.93 -17.25 -6.31
N HIS A 41 7.62 -17.49 -6.46
CA HIS A 41 7.07 -18.30 -7.54
C HIS A 41 6.63 -17.44 -8.71
N ALA A 42 6.85 -17.93 -9.93
CA ALA A 42 6.34 -17.26 -11.12
C ALA A 42 4.80 -17.32 -11.16
N ARG A 43 4.20 -16.32 -11.79
CA ARG A 43 2.74 -16.30 -11.96
C ARG A 43 2.28 -17.58 -12.70
N PHE A 44 1.20 -18.20 -12.20
CA PHE A 44 0.61 -19.43 -12.73
C PHE A 44 1.45 -20.71 -12.55
N THR A 45 2.51 -20.69 -11.72
CA THR A 45 3.28 -21.91 -11.39
C THR A 45 2.92 -22.52 -10.04
N PHE A 46 1.91 -21.99 -9.36
CA PHE A 46 1.38 -22.51 -8.10
C PHE A 46 -0.17 -22.54 -8.16
N PRO A 47 -0.83 -23.43 -7.40
CA PRO A 47 -2.29 -23.49 -7.35
C PRO A 47 -2.92 -22.16 -6.92
N LEU A 48 -4.17 -21.93 -7.30
CA LEU A 48 -4.93 -20.77 -6.82
C LEU A 48 -4.96 -20.77 -5.28
N VAL A 49 -4.44 -19.71 -4.68
CA VAL A 49 -4.44 -19.52 -3.22
C VAL A 49 -5.85 -19.25 -2.75
N THR A 50 -6.41 -20.18 -1.97
CA THR A 50 -7.81 -20.13 -1.47
C THR A 50 -7.90 -20.27 0.05
N SER A 51 -6.79 -20.57 0.72
CA SER A 51 -6.68 -20.68 2.17
C SER A 51 -5.24 -20.39 2.60
N PHE A 52 -5.02 -20.16 3.89
CA PHE A 52 -3.67 -20.10 4.44
C PHE A 52 -2.95 -21.43 4.22
N GLN A 53 -1.71 -21.35 3.74
CA GLN A 53 -0.83 -22.48 3.46
C GLN A 53 0.42 -22.36 4.33
N PRO A 54 1.12 -23.48 4.62
CA PRO A 54 2.46 -23.42 5.19
C PRO A 54 3.39 -22.63 4.27
N ASN A 55 4.31 -21.86 4.85
CA ASN A 55 5.32 -21.15 4.07
C ASN A 55 6.65 -21.94 4.11
N THR A 56 7.10 -22.40 2.95
CA THR A 56 8.31 -23.22 2.78
C THR A 56 9.48 -22.44 2.16
N ASN A 57 9.39 -21.11 2.11
CA ASN A 57 10.45 -20.26 1.55
C ASN A 57 11.64 -20.08 2.50
N PHE A 58 11.50 -20.48 3.77
CA PHE A 58 12.51 -20.36 4.81
C PHE A 58 13.07 -21.72 5.22
N ALA A 59 14.18 -21.72 5.97
CA ALA A 59 14.82 -22.95 6.45
C ALA A 59 13.87 -23.82 7.29
N ASP A 60 13.08 -23.17 8.15
CA ASP A 60 12.00 -23.80 8.89
C ASP A 60 10.64 -23.52 8.24
N VAL A 61 9.76 -24.52 8.23
CA VAL A 61 8.41 -24.37 7.68
C VAL A 61 7.55 -23.55 8.63
N LEU A 62 7.07 -22.40 8.16
CA LEU A 62 6.13 -21.58 8.93
C LEU A 62 4.72 -22.17 8.84
N GLN A 63 3.99 -22.09 9.96
CA GLN A 63 2.61 -22.57 10.03
C GLN A 63 1.67 -21.73 9.16
N PRO A 64 0.55 -22.31 8.68
CA PRO A 64 -0.48 -21.54 7.99
C PRO A 64 -0.95 -20.33 8.82
N GLY A 65 -0.94 -19.15 8.20
CA GLY A 65 -1.37 -17.90 8.85
C GLY A 65 -0.23 -17.09 9.49
N THR A 66 1.01 -17.56 9.42
CA THR A 66 2.19 -16.78 9.82
C THR A 66 2.45 -15.65 8.81
N TRP A 67 2.41 -14.41 9.28
CA TRP A 67 2.71 -13.18 8.54
C TRP A 67 4.18 -12.77 8.70
N THR A 68 4.72 -11.95 7.79
CA THR A 68 6.16 -11.68 7.62
C THR A 68 6.58 -10.27 8.09
N ASP A 69 7.64 -9.72 7.49
CA ASP A 69 8.17 -8.39 7.75
C ASP A 69 7.19 -7.28 7.37
N ASP A 70 6.38 -7.44 6.31
CA ASP A 70 5.28 -6.53 5.94
C ASP A 70 4.44 -6.18 7.17
N SER A 71 3.87 -7.20 7.82
CA SER A 71 3.04 -7.04 9.02
C SER A 71 3.82 -6.58 10.24
N SER A 72 5.02 -7.13 10.48
CA SER A 72 5.86 -6.75 11.61
C SER A 72 6.17 -5.24 11.59
N MET A 73 6.50 -4.71 10.41
CA MET A 73 6.79 -3.30 10.22
C MET A 73 5.52 -2.43 10.19
N THR A 74 4.39 -2.92 9.66
CA THR A 74 3.10 -2.22 9.79
C THR A 74 2.69 -2.07 11.26
N LEU A 75 2.74 -3.15 12.05
CA LEU A 75 2.37 -3.13 13.46
C LEU A 75 3.31 -2.25 14.29
N SER A 76 4.61 -2.32 14.01
CA SER A 76 5.61 -1.46 14.63
C SER A 76 5.36 0.03 14.36
N LEU A 77 5.01 0.39 13.12
CA LEU A 77 4.65 1.77 12.76
C LEU A 77 3.36 2.22 13.44
N ALA A 78 2.34 1.36 13.44
CA ALA A 78 1.06 1.66 14.09
C ALA A 78 1.24 1.90 15.59
N ARG A 79 2.02 1.05 16.27
CA ARG A 79 2.34 1.21 17.70
C ARG A 79 3.13 2.49 17.97
N SER A 80 4.10 2.83 17.12
CA SER A 80 4.87 4.08 17.23
C SER A 80 3.97 5.30 17.11
N ILE A 81 3.15 5.37 16.07
CA ILE A 81 2.22 6.49 15.83
C ILE A 81 1.19 6.63 16.95
N ALA A 82 0.63 5.52 17.43
CA ALA A 82 -0.35 5.54 18.51
C ALA A 82 0.23 6.03 19.85
N THR A 83 1.53 5.86 20.07
CA THR A 83 2.20 6.22 21.33
C THR A 83 2.79 7.62 21.29
N HIS A 84 3.36 8.04 20.15
CA HIS A 84 4.18 9.25 20.06
C HIS A 84 3.70 10.25 18.99
N GLY A 85 2.71 9.88 18.18
CA GLY A 85 2.52 10.51 16.87
C GLY A 85 3.62 10.09 15.88
N PHE A 86 3.62 10.70 14.70
CA PHE A 86 4.59 10.41 13.65
C PHE A 86 5.92 11.08 13.96
N ASP A 87 6.95 10.24 14.12
CA ASP A 87 8.34 10.65 14.33
C ASP A 87 9.26 9.58 13.72
N GLU A 88 10.22 10.00 12.90
CA GLU A 88 11.13 9.10 12.19
C GLU A 88 12.06 8.33 13.13
N ALA A 89 12.48 8.94 14.24
CA ALA A 89 13.38 8.31 15.19
C ALA A 89 12.64 7.21 15.95
N HIS A 90 11.41 7.46 16.42
CA HIS A 90 10.57 6.44 17.06
C HIS A 90 10.18 5.33 16.07
N GLN A 91 9.92 5.67 14.81
CA GLN A 91 9.69 4.68 13.75
C GLN A 91 10.92 3.77 13.56
N LEU A 92 12.12 4.35 13.44
CA LEU A 92 13.37 3.60 13.29
C LEU A 92 13.68 2.75 14.52
N GLU A 93 13.43 3.27 15.73
CA GLU A 93 13.61 2.51 16.97
C GLU A 93 12.63 1.33 17.06
N ALA A 94 11.37 1.52 16.65
CA ALA A 94 10.39 0.43 16.60
C ALA A 94 10.86 -0.70 15.67
N TYR A 95 11.41 -0.36 14.50
CA TYR A 95 11.97 -1.36 13.58
C TYR A 95 13.28 -1.97 14.06
N ALA A 96 14.13 -1.20 14.75
CA ALA A 96 15.34 -1.74 15.35
C ALA A 96 14.99 -2.76 16.46
N ASN A 97 13.94 -2.51 17.24
CA ASN A 97 13.44 -3.46 18.23
C ASN A 97 12.87 -4.73 17.59
N TRP A 98 12.12 -4.62 16.49
CA TRP A 98 11.75 -5.80 15.70
C TRP A 98 12.99 -6.55 15.20
N TYR A 99 13.94 -5.85 14.57
CA TYR A 99 15.15 -6.44 13.99
C TYR A 99 16.02 -7.16 15.03
N GLN A 100 16.25 -6.55 16.19
CA GLN A 100 17.17 -7.06 17.21
C GLN A 100 16.51 -8.02 18.21
N LYS A 101 15.21 -7.88 18.47
CA LYS A 101 14.51 -8.54 19.58
C LYS A 101 13.27 -9.32 19.15
N GLY A 102 12.90 -9.29 17.88
CA GLY A 102 11.69 -9.95 17.38
C GLY A 102 10.39 -9.32 17.88
N GLU A 103 10.43 -8.06 18.34
CA GLU A 103 9.20 -7.38 18.78
C GLU A 103 8.17 -7.29 17.65
N LEU A 104 6.93 -7.65 17.97
CA LEU A 104 5.83 -7.70 16.99
C LEU A 104 6.16 -8.57 15.76
N SER A 105 6.94 -9.65 15.96
CA SER A 105 7.09 -10.75 15.00
C SER A 105 6.08 -11.86 15.27
N ALA A 106 5.62 -12.52 14.22
CA ALA A 106 4.75 -13.70 14.32
C ALA A 106 5.43 -14.90 14.98
N VAL A 107 6.76 -14.97 14.92
CA VAL A 107 7.57 -16.12 15.38
C VAL A 107 8.50 -15.78 16.54
N GLY A 108 8.45 -14.54 17.04
CA GLY A 108 9.28 -14.08 18.16
C GLY A 108 10.70 -13.66 17.80
N GLU A 109 11.08 -13.70 16.52
CA GLU A 109 12.36 -13.21 16.01
C GLU A 109 12.20 -12.49 14.65
N CYS A 110 13.19 -11.70 14.25
CA CYS A 110 13.19 -11.06 12.93
C CYS A 110 13.53 -12.09 11.84
N PHE A 111 12.66 -12.21 10.84
CA PHE A 111 12.89 -12.98 9.63
C PHE A 111 12.39 -12.19 8.41
N ASP A 112 12.74 -12.65 7.21
CA ASP A 112 12.34 -12.07 5.92
C ASP A 112 12.73 -10.60 5.66
N ILE A 113 13.65 -10.06 6.45
CA ILE A 113 14.07 -8.66 6.32
C ILE A 113 14.81 -8.39 5.00
N GLY A 114 14.25 -7.51 4.17
CA GLY A 114 14.88 -7.03 2.94
C GLY A 114 16.22 -6.31 3.17
N ILE A 115 17.16 -6.45 2.22
CA ILE A 115 18.52 -5.91 2.31
C ILE A 115 18.54 -4.39 2.54
N THR A 116 17.67 -3.64 1.86
CA THR A 116 17.55 -2.18 2.01
C THR A 116 17.15 -1.80 3.44
N ILE A 117 16.17 -2.50 4.02
CA ILE A 117 15.69 -2.27 5.38
C ILE A 117 16.80 -2.62 6.37
N ARG A 118 17.40 -3.81 6.25
CA ARG A 118 18.53 -4.23 7.09
C ARG A 118 19.63 -3.18 7.11
N THR A 119 20.05 -2.71 5.94
CA THR A 119 21.10 -1.68 5.81
C THR A 119 20.71 -0.38 6.52
N ALA A 120 19.46 0.07 6.36
CA ALA A 120 18.98 1.29 7.01
C ALA A 120 18.96 1.15 8.54
N LEU A 121 18.52 -0.01 9.05
CA LEU A 121 18.49 -0.27 10.50
C LEU A 121 19.89 -0.41 11.09
N GLU A 122 20.84 -1.03 10.38
CA GLU A 122 22.24 -1.09 10.81
C GLU A 122 22.87 0.30 10.91
N ILE A 123 22.60 1.18 9.94
CA ILE A 123 23.03 2.59 9.98
C ILE A 123 22.40 3.31 11.19
N TYR A 124 21.10 3.12 11.41
CA TYR A 124 20.39 3.72 12.53
C TYR A 124 20.95 3.25 13.88
N ILE A 125 21.12 1.93 14.07
CA ILE A 125 21.66 1.34 15.30
C ILE A 125 23.06 1.90 15.61
N ALA A 126 23.92 2.02 14.59
CA ALA A 126 25.26 2.59 14.75
C ALA A 126 25.27 4.10 15.10
N ASN A 127 24.18 4.81 14.85
CA ASN A 127 24.04 6.25 15.10
C ASN A 127 22.82 6.56 15.99
N ARG A 128 22.40 5.64 16.86
CA ARG A 128 21.11 5.73 17.61
C ARG A 128 20.98 6.99 18.46
N GLU A 129 22.10 7.47 19.00
CA GLU A 129 22.20 8.73 19.76
C GLU A 129 22.01 10.00 18.91
N SER A 130 22.00 9.88 17.58
CA SER A 130 21.80 10.99 16.64
C SER A 130 20.95 10.54 15.43
N PRO A 131 19.61 10.46 15.59
CA PRO A 131 18.71 10.01 14.53
C PRO A 131 18.84 10.83 13.24
N GLN A 132 19.09 12.14 13.35
CA GLN A 132 19.31 13.01 12.20
C GLN A 132 20.52 12.57 11.37
N LYS A 133 21.64 12.25 12.02
CA LYS A 133 22.84 11.72 11.36
C LYS A 133 22.58 10.36 10.71
N ALA A 134 21.78 9.51 11.35
CA ALA A 134 21.36 8.24 10.76
C ALA A 134 20.57 8.46 9.46
N LEU A 135 19.58 9.36 9.48
CA LEU A 135 18.77 9.70 8.30
C LEU A 135 19.62 10.24 7.15
N GLU A 136 20.57 11.11 7.43
CA GLU A 136 21.51 11.63 6.43
C GLU A 136 22.36 10.52 5.79
N GLN A 137 22.86 9.58 6.60
CA GLN A 137 23.63 8.43 6.11
C GLN A 137 22.77 7.45 5.31
N ILE A 138 21.54 7.18 5.76
CA ILE A 138 20.55 6.37 5.04
C ILE A 138 20.29 7.00 3.66
N GLN A 139 20.05 8.30 3.61
CA GLN A 139 19.87 9.02 2.36
C GLN A 139 21.10 8.93 1.46
N GLY A 140 22.30 9.18 1.98
CA GLY A 140 23.54 9.08 1.22
C GLY A 140 23.81 7.67 0.67
N ARG A 141 23.38 6.62 1.39
CA ARG A 141 23.67 5.22 1.04
C ARG A 141 22.61 4.56 0.16
N LEU A 142 21.33 4.88 0.36
CA LEU A 142 20.19 4.14 -0.18
C LEU A 142 19.34 4.94 -1.18
N SER A 143 19.81 6.10 -1.67
CA SER A 143 19.09 6.91 -2.68
C SER A 143 19.21 6.39 -4.12
N LYS A 144 19.86 5.24 -4.34
CA LYS A 144 20.01 4.65 -5.69
C LYS A 144 18.78 3.83 -6.06
N THR A 145 18.47 3.75 -7.35
CA THR A 145 17.34 2.94 -7.89
C THR A 145 17.44 1.46 -7.54
N SER A 146 18.65 0.92 -7.33
CA SER A 146 18.86 -0.45 -6.85
C SER A 146 18.32 -0.71 -5.43
N SER A 147 17.97 0.34 -4.70
CA SER A 147 17.35 0.27 -3.37
C SER A 147 15.85 0.58 -3.41
N ALA A 148 15.24 0.71 -4.61
CA ALA A 148 13.82 1.02 -4.80
C ALA A 148 12.92 -0.23 -4.72
N GLY A 149 12.97 -0.94 -3.59
CA GLY A 149 12.06 -2.05 -3.27
C GLY A 149 10.70 -1.58 -2.74
N ASN A 150 9.80 -2.53 -2.49
CA ASN A 150 8.47 -2.29 -1.89
C ASN A 150 8.49 -2.00 -0.38
N GLY A 151 9.64 -2.14 0.28
CA GLY A 151 9.76 -2.22 1.75
C GLY A 151 9.23 -1.01 2.54
N SER A 152 9.18 0.19 1.94
CA SER A 152 8.49 1.33 2.55
C SER A 152 6.99 1.36 2.26
N LEU A 153 6.59 0.96 1.05
CA LEU A 153 5.19 0.97 0.61
C LEU A 153 4.35 -0.06 1.36
N MET A 154 4.87 -1.28 1.54
CA MET A 154 4.14 -2.37 2.18
C MET A 154 3.69 -2.05 3.61
N ARG A 155 4.47 -1.21 4.31
CA ARG A 155 4.25 -0.88 5.72
C ARG A 155 3.55 0.46 5.99
N VAL A 156 3.33 1.31 4.97
CA VAL A 156 2.93 2.72 5.16
C VAL A 156 1.47 2.93 5.61
N LEU A 157 0.64 1.89 5.53
CA LEU A 157 -0.80 1.92 5.84
C LEU A 157 -1.16 2.72 7.12
N PRO A 158 -0.46 2.54 8.27
CA PRO A 158 -0.81 3.24 9.51
C PRO A 158 -0.76 4.77 9.40
N VAL A 159 0.09 5.33 8.53
CA VAL A 159 0.14 6.79 8.29
C VAL A 159 -1.18 7.28 7.73
N GLY A 160 -1.70 6.62 6.67
CA GLY A 160 -2.97 6.98 6.06
C GLY A 160 -4.16 6.80 7.01
N LEU A 161 -4.11 5.80 7.88
CA LEU A 161 -5.15 5.54 8.87
C LEU A 161 -5.14 6.52 10.05
N ALA A 162 -3.98 7.02 10.46
CA ALA A 162 -3.86 7.95 11.58
C ALA A 162 -4.13 9.41 11.18
N TYR A 163 -3.68 9.79 9.99
CA TYR A 163 -3.67 11.19 9.53
C TYR A 163 -4.71 11.50 8.44
N TRP A 164 -5.66 10.60 8.18
CA TRP A 164 -6.66 10.74 7.09
C TRP A 164 -7.44 12.05 7.05
N ARG A 165 -7.58 12.76 8.18
CA ARG A 165 -8.33 14.02 8.25
C ARG A 165 -7.66 15.16 7.51
N ASP A 166 -6.35 15.07 7.31
CA ASP A 166 -5.55 16.04 6.56
C ASP A 166 -4.70 15.30 5.52
N LEU A 167 -5.13 15.39 4.27
CA LEU A 167 -4.52 14.67 3.15
C LEU A 167 -3.07 15.11 2.92
N GLU A 168 -2.76 16.39 3.10
CA GLU A 168 -1.42 16.91 2.87
C GLU A 168 -0.47 16.45 3.99
N VAL A 169 -0.91 16.50 5.25
CA VAL A 169 -0.13 15.95 6.38
C VAL A 169 0.12 14.44 6.19
N ALA A 170 -0.91 13.67 5.80
CA ALA A 170 -0.76 12.24 5.56
C ALA A 170 0.28 11.93 4.48
N ARG A 171 0.29 12.69 3.37
CA ARG A 171 1.28 12.55 2.30
C ARG A 171 2.69 12.93 2.76
N VAL A 172 2.84 14.04 3.47
CA VAL A 172 4.14 14.47 4.02
C VAL A 172 4.72 13.42 4.96
N TYR A 173 3.90 12.85 5.85
CA TYR A 173 4.34 11.79 6.75
C TYR A 173 4.62 10.47 6.02
N ALA A 174 3.91 10.16 4.94
CA ALA A 174 4.22 8.99 4.11
C ALA A 174 5.60 9.12 3.45
N ARG A 175 5.92 10.29 2.89
CA ARG A 175 7.24 10.59 2.34
C ARG A 175 8.31 10.43 3.41
N ARG A 176 8.15 11.09 4.55
CA ARG A 176 9.10 11.01 5.68
C ARG A 176 9.26 9.56 6.19
N SER A 177 8.16 8.81 6.26
CA SER A 177 8.18 7.40 6.64
C SER A 177 9.00 6.56 5.66
N SER A 178 8.85 6.78 4.36
CA SER A 178 9.66 6.09 3.35
C SER A 178 11.15 6.46 3.46
N GLN A 179 11.49 7.73 3.66
CA GLN A 179 12.87 8.22 3.76
C GLN A 179 13.72 7.48 4.81
N THR A 180 13.10 6.98 5.89
CA THR A 180 13.79 6.21 6.93
C THR A 180 14.45 4.92 6.44
N THR A 181 14.08 4.41 5.25
CA THR A 181 14.66 3.16 4.72
C THR A 181 14.82 3.17 3.19
N HIS A 182 13.90 3.81 2.48
CA HIS A 182 13.82 3.88 1.02
C HIS A 182 13.70 5.34 0.58
N PRO A 183 14.82 6.10 0.56
CA PRO A 183 14.84 7.53 0.25
C PRO A 183 14.81 7.84 -1.26
N THR A 184 14.54 6.86 -2.12
CA THR A 184 14.44 7.05 -3.58
C THR A 184 13.13 7.75 -3.95
N LEU A 185 13.17 8.68 -4.91
CA LEU A 185 11.98 9.45 -5.32
C LEU A 185 10.78 8.54 -5.68
N LEU A 186 11.04 7.42 -6.36
CA LEU A 186 10.03 6.42 -6.69
C LEU A 186 9.33 5.85 -5.44
N CYS A 187 10.09 5.45 -4.41
CA CYS A 187 9.51 4.93 -3.16
C CYS A 187 8.78 6.03 -2.36
N LEU A 188 9.35 7.23 -2.32
CA LEU A 188 8.73 8.39 -1.65
C LEU A 188 7.35 8.68 -2.25
N GLU A 189 7.30 8.82 -3.57
CA GLU A 189 6.09 9.16 -4.30
C GLU A 189 5.06 8.03 -4.28
N ALA A 190 5.49 6.77 -4.39
CA ALA A 190 4.60 5.61 -4.25
C ALA A 190 3.90 5.61 -2.87
N CYS A 191 4.65 5.90 -1.80
CA CYS A 191 4.09 6.00 -0.45
C CYS A 191 3.11 7.17 -0.32
N GLU A 192 3.39 8.32 -0.94
CA GLU A 192 2.48 9.47 -0.96
C GLU A 192 1.16 9.15 -1.65
N VAL A 193 1.21 8.58 -2.85
CA VAL A 193 0.01 8.23 -3.63
C VAL A 193 -0.82 7.21 -2.86
N TRP A 194 -0.19 6.16 -2.36
CA TRP A 194 -0.90 5.09 -1.65
C TRP A 194 -1.52 5.57 -0.33
N THR A 195 -0.77 6.36 0.43
CA THR A 195 -1.27 6.95 1.68
C THR A 195 -2.40 7.93 1.43
N GLY A 196 -2.29 8.73 0.38
CA GLY A 196 -3.36 9.65 0.00
C GLY A 196 -4.62 8.92 -0.46
N ALA A 197 -4.48 7.82 -1.21
CA ALA A 197 -5.60 6.94 -1.57
C ALA A 197 -6.29 6.36 -0.32
N ILE A 198 -5.53 5.88 0.67
CA ILE A 198 -6.05 5.42 1.96
C ILE A 198 -6.79 6.55 2.68
N ALA A 199 -6.19 7.74 2.77
CA ALA A 199 -6.76 8.89 3.45
C ALA A 199 -8.08 9.33 2.79
N THR A 200 -8.13 9.41 1.46
CA THR A 200 -9.37 9.74 0.72
C THR A 200 -10.44 8.68 0.97
N VAL A 201 -10.12 7.39 0.94
CA VAL A 201 -11.09 6.33 1.28
C VAL A 201 -11.59 6.50 2.73
N MET A 202 -10.71 6.80 3.69
CA MET A 202 -11.09 7.05 5.07
C MET A 202 -12.02 8.26 5.21
N GLN A 203 -11.74 9.39 4.53
CA GLN A 203 -12.60 10.58 4.53
C GLN A 203 -14.02 10.29 4.02
N GLN A 204 -14.15 9.38 3.06
CA GLN A 204 -15.43 9.02 2.44
C GLN A 204 -16.17 7.91 3.19
N ALA A 205 -15.42 7.02 3.85
CA ALA A 205 -15.96 5.81 4.46
C ALA A 205 -16.19 5.94 5.98
N VAL A 206 -15.60 6.93 6.66
CA VAL A 206 -15.84 7.16 8.09
C VAL A 206 -17.15 7.92 8.30
N ARG A 207 -18.09 7.33 9.04
CA ARG A 207 -19.30 8.02 9.51
C ARG A 207 -18.97 8.86 10.74
N VAL A 208 -19.41 10.12 10.75
CA VAL A 208 -19.35 10.96 11.94
C VAL A 208 -20.59 10.67 12.80
N GLU A 209 -20.38 10.02 13.94
CA GLU A 209 -21.46 9.78 14.91
C GLU A 209 -22.03 11.12 15.42
N GLY A 210 -23.35 11.20 15.59
CA GLY A 210 -24.04 12.40 16.11
C GLY A 210 -24.53 13.40 15.06
N LYS A 211 -24.20 13.25 13.77
CA LYS A 211 -24.91 13.93 12.67
C LYS A 211 -25.95 12.97 12.10
N GLY A 212 -27.24 13.27 12.31
CA GLY A 212 -28.35 12.46 11.80
C GLY A 212 -28.19 12.10 10.32
N ASN A 213 -28.61 10.89 9.96
CA ASN A 213 -28.68 10.30 8.61
C ASN A 213 -27.71 10.94 7.59
N THR A 214 -26.40 10.74 7.78
CA THR A 214 -25.42 11.12 6.74
C THR A 214 -25.74 10.36 5.47
N ALA A 215 -25.94 11.08 4.36
CA ALA A 215 -26.20 10.46 3.07
C ALA A 215 -25.14 9.39 2.76
N PRO A 216 -25.52 8.28 2.08
CA PRO A 216 -24.57 7.28 1.63
C PRO A 216 -23.45 7.94 0.80
N SER A 217 -22.20 7.53 1.01
CA SER A 217 -21.10 8.02 0.19
C SER A 217 -21.33 7.60 -1.26
N THR A 218 -21.14 8.53 -2.18
CA THR A 218 -21.13 8.27 -3.63
C THR A 218 -19.73 7.95 -4.14
N TYR A 219 -18.72 7.87 -3.25
CA TYR A 219 -17.35 7.60 -3.63
C TYR A 219 -17.18 6.13 -4.01
N SER A 220 -16.75 5.91 -5.23
CA SER A 220 -16.65 4.61 -5.88
C SER A 220 -15.19 4.21 -6.12
N LYS A 221 -14.97 2.96 -6.55
CA LYS A 221 -13.64 2.55 -7.04
C LYS A 221 -13.17 3.35 -8.26
N LEU A 222 -14.10 3.90 -9.05
CA LEU A 222 -13.74 4.79 -10.16
C LEU A 222 -13.14 6.11 -9.65
N ASP A 223 -13.67 6.67 -8.57
CA ASP A 223 -13.15 7.90 -7.96
C ASP A 223 -11.76 7.67 -7.32
N LEU A 224 -11.55 6.48 -6.74
CA LEU A 224 -10.22 6.07 -6.27
C LEU A 224 -9.21 5.94 -7.41
N LEU A 225 -9.62 5.32 -8.51
CA LEU A 225 -8.78 5.20 -9.70
C LEU A 225 -8.47 6.56 -10.31
N GLN A 226 -9.45 7.47 -10.32
CA GLN A 226 -9.24 8.84 -10.76
C GLN A 226 -8.24 9.58 -9.86
N TYR A 227 -8.36 9.46 -8.52
CA TYR A 227 -7.39 10.05 -7.60
C TYR A 227 -5.96 9.61 -7.92
N ILE A 228 -5.76 8.31 -8.19
CA ILE A 228 -4.46 7.75 -8.57
C ILE A 228 -4.03 8.32 -9.92
N ALA A 229 -4.92 8.32 -10.92
CA ALA A 229 -4.58 8.78 -12.27
C ALA A 229 -4.24 10.27 -12.35
N ASP A 230 -4.90 11.10 -11.54
CA ASP A 230 -4.74 12.55 -11.49
C ASP A 230 -3.59 13.00 -10.55
N PHE A 231 -2.92 12.06 -9.86
CA PHE A 231 -1.83 12.39 -8.96
C PHE A 231 -0.68 13.10 -9.72
N PRO A 232 -0.09 14.17 -9.15
CA PRO A 232 0.94 14.97 -9.82
C PRO A 232 2.32 14.27 -9.78
N TYR A 233 2.44 13.15 -10.50
CA TYR A 233 3.66 12.34 -10.54
C TYR A 233 4.88 13.10 -11.05
N GLN A 234 5.96 13.05 -10.30
CA GLN A 234 7.31 13.50 -10.65
C GLN A 234 8.11 12.36 -11.31
N THR A 235 7.88 11.12 -10.89
CA THR A 235 8.56 9.93 -11.43
C THR A 235 7.87 9.46 -12.71
N GLN A 236 8.63 9.32 -13.79
CA GLN A 236 8.08 8.89 -15.09
C GLN A 236 7.53 7.47 -15.03
N GLU A 237 8.19 6.57 -14.29
CA GLU A 237 7.80 5.17 -14.12
C GLU A 237 6.43 5.05 -13.46
N LEU A 238 6.18 5.78 -12.37
CA LEU A 238 4.87 5.80 -11.71
C LEU A 238 3.81 6.44 -12.60
N ARG A 239 4.13 7.56 -13.26
CA ARG A 239 3.22 8.22 -14.21
C ARG A 239 2.79 7.27 -15.33
N GLN A 240 3.74 6.56 -15.93
CA GLN A 240 3.46 5.61 -17.01
C GLN A 240 2.63 4.40 -16.54
N ALA A 241 2.81 3.97 -15.29
CA ALA A 241 2.09 2.83 -14.74
C ALA A 241 0.68 3.17 -14.23
N LEU A 242 0.48 4.38 -13.70
CA LEU A 242 -0.68 4.72 -12.88
C LEU A 242 -1.55 5.86 -13.44
N ALA A 243 -1.03 6.69 -14.34
CA ALA A 243 -1.80 7.79 -14.94
C ALA A 243 -2.27 7.46 -16.37
N ILE A 244 -3.23 8.26 -16.85
CA ILE A 244 -3.61 8.22 -18.27
C ILE A 244 -2.42 8.69 -19.12
N PRO A 245 -2.07 7.97 -20.20
CA PRO A 245 -0.98 8.37 -21.10
C PRO A 245 -1.19 9.77 -21.67
N ILE A 246 -0.11 10.53 -21.82
CA ILE A 246 -0.18 11.95 -22.25
C ILE A 246 -0.67 12.11 -23.69
N ASP A 247 -0.53 11.05 -24.49
CA ASP A 247 -0.97 10.94 -25.88
C ASP A 247 -2.41 10.40 -26.02
N ALA A 248 -3.06 10.02 -24.92
CA ALA A 248 -4.47 9.66 -24.95
C ALA A 248 -5.34 10.89 -25.23
N PRO A 249 -6.45 10.76 -25.99
CA PRO A 249 -7.39 11.86 -26.19
C PRO A 249 -7.94 12.38 -24.86
N SER A 250 -8.12 13.69 -24.71
CA SER A 250 -8.75 14.27 -23.52
C SER A 250 -10.15 13.68 -23.31
N PHE A 251 -10.49 13.38 -22.06
CA PHE A 251 -11.85 12.95 -21.72
C PHE A 251 -12.84 14.11 -21.94
N ALA A 252 -13.75 13.94 -22.89
CA ALA A 252 -14.83 14.87 -23.20
C ALA A 252 -16.16 14.11 -23.17
N PRO A 253 -16.89 14.11 -22.03
CA PRO A 253 -18.15 13.39 -21.93
C PRO A 253 -19.26 14.09 -22.74
N ASP A 254 -20.16 13.28 -23.28
CA ASP A 254 -21.43 13.75 -23.82
C ASP A 254 -22.32 14.32 -22.70
N VAL A 255 -23.26 15.20 -23.06
CA VAL A 255 -24.22 15.79 -22.11
C VAL A 255 -25.00 14.67 -21.42
N GLY A 256 -24.98 14.66 -20.09
CA GLY A 256 -25.66 13.63 -19.30
C GLY A 256 -25.64 13.94 -17.80
N GLY A 257 -26.35 13.13 -17.03
CA GLY A 257 -26.32 13.20 -15.57
C GLY A 257 -25.00 12.70 -14.99
N SER A 258 -24.76 12.94 -13.70
CA SER A 258 -23.53 12.50 -13.01
C SER A 258 -23.25 11.00 -13.17
N ALA A 259 -24.29 10.15 -13.13
CA ALA A 259 -24.14 8.71 -13.32
C ALA A 259 -23.73 8.33 -14.75
N ASP A 260 -24.25 9.03 -15.76
CA ASP A 260 -23.87 8.78 -17.16
C ASP A 260 -22.44 9.23 -17.43
N ILE A 261 -22.04 10.38 -16.88
CA ILE A 261 -20.66 10.87 -16.95
C ILE A 261 -19.70 9.87 -16.28
N ALA A 262 -20.07 9.28 -15.14
CA ALA A 262 -19.26 8.26 -14.47
C ALA A 262 -19.07 7.00 -15.33
N ARG A 263 -20.13 6.52 -15.99
CA ARG A 263 -20.04 5.38 -16.93
C ARG A 263 -19.18 5.69 -18.15
N GLN A 264 -19.31 6.88 -18.72
CA GLN A 264 -18.47 7.33 -19.82
C GLN A 264 -17.00 7.42 -19.40
N ARG A 265 -16.71 7.92 -18.19
CA ARG A 265 -15.34 7.95 -17.63
C ARG A 265 -14.79 6.56 -17.42
N GLU A 266 -15.59 5.63 -16.90
CA GLU A 266 -15.16 4.23 -16.74
C GLU A 266 -14.84 3.58 -18.09
N ALA A 267 -15.65 3.82 -19.13
CA ALA A 267 -15.37 3.35 -20.48
C ALA A 267 -14.05 3.94 -21.03
N TYR A 268 -13.84 5.24 -20.83
CA TYR A 268 -12.59 5.91 -21.18
C TYR A 268 -11.38 5.30 -20.44
N TYR A 269 -11.47 5.07 -19.13
CA TYR A 269 -10.39 4.43 -18.38
C TYR A 269 -10.15 2.99 -18.81
N LYS A 270 -11.19 2.20 -19.13
CA LYS A 270 -11.00 0.84 -19.68
C LYS A 270 -10.18 0.85 -20.97
N GLN A 271 -10.33 1.89 -21.79
CA GLN A 271 -9.61 2.03 -23.04
C GLN A 271 -8.18 2.55 -22.86
N TYR A 272 -7.95 3.49 -21.95
CA TYR A 272 -6.67 4.24 -21.88
C TYR A 272 -5.86 4.03 -20.60
N HIS A 273 -6.48 3.65 -19.48
CA HIS A 273 -5.78 3.52 -18.20
C HIS A 273 -4.88 2.27 -18.18
N PRO A 274 -3.56 2.39 -17.90
CA PRO A 274 -2.61 1.27 -17.98
C PRO A 274 -3.02 0.06 -17.13
N ILE A 275 -3.39 0.29 -15.86
CA ILE A 275 -3.87 -0.79 -14.97
C ILE A 275 -5.09 -1.53 -15.54
N LEU A 276 -6.12 -0.82 -16.02
CA LEU A 276 -7.33 -1.48 -16.53
C LEU A 276 -7.06 -2.25 -17.83
N ARG A 277 -6.20 -1.72 -18.70
CA ARG A 277 -5.74 -2.45 -19.89
C ARG A 277 -4.97 -3.72 -19.54
N LEU A 278 -4.08 -3.65 -18.54
CA LEU A 278 -3.35 -4.82 -18.07
C LEU A 278 -4.28 -5.88 -17.48
N ILE A 279 -5.29 -5.47 -16.70
CA ILE A 279 -6.31 -6.40 -16.17
C ILE A 279 -7.05 -7.10 -17.32
N GLU A 280 -7.45 -6.37 -18.36
CA GLU A 280 -8.15 -6.94 -19.51
C GLU A 280 -7.25 -7.90 -20.32
N GLN A 281 -5.98 -7.56 -20.51
CA GLN A 281 -4.99 -8.44 -21.14
C GLN A 281 -4.80 -9.74 -20.34
N VAL A 282 -4.73 -9.67 -19.01
CA VAL A 282 -4.56 -10.85 -18.16
C VAL A 282 -5.82 -11.72 -18.16
N LYS A 283 -7.03 -11.13 -18.19
CA LYS A 283 -8.28 -11.89 -18.27
C LYS A 283 -8.44 -12.66 -19.58
N THR A 284 -7.90 -12.12 -20.67
CA THR A 284 -7.97 -12.73 -22.00
C THR A 284 -6.84 -13.72 -22.27
N ALA A 285 -5.72 -13.63 -21.54
CA ALA A 285 -4.65 -14.62 -21.57
C ALA A 285 -5.12 -15.94 -20.95
N SER A 286 -5.08 -17.03 -21.72
CA SER A 286 -5.30 -18.39 -21.17
C SER A 286 -4.15 -18.74 -20.21
N PRO A 287 -4.43 -19.20 -18.97
CA PRO A 287 -3.36 -19.68 -18.10
C PRO A 287 -2.66 -20.88 -18.77
N PRO A 288 -1.33 -20.97 -18.72
CA PRO A 288 -0.63 -22.16 -19.19
C PRO A 288 -1.16 -23.39 -18.43
N ARG A 289 -1.40 -24.49 -19.15
CA ARG A 289 -1.82 -25.75 -18.51
C ARG A 289 -0.69 -26.18 -17.56
N ILE A 290 -0.98 -26.19 -16.27
CA ILE A 290 -0.11 -26.82 -15.28
C ILE A 290 -0.15 -28.32 -15.56
N SER A 291 0.93 -28.87 -16.11
CA SER A 291 1.12 -30.34 -16.16
C SER A 291 1.32 -30.81 -14.72
N GLY A 292 0.37 -31.60 -14.22
CA GLY A 292 0.47 -32.26 -12.92
C GLY A 292 1.49 -33.39 -12.90
#